data_AF-A0A3D2G9U5-F1
#
_entry.id   AF-A0A3D2G9U5-F1
#
_cell.length_a   1.000
_cell.length_b   1.000
_cell.length_c   1.000
_cell.angle_alpha   90.00
_cell.angle_beta   90.00
_cell.angle_gamma   90.00
#
_symmetry.space_group_name_H-M   'P 1'
#
loop_
_entity.id
_entity.type
_entity.pdbx_description
1 polymer ?
#
loop_
_entity_poly.entity_id
_entity_poly.type
_entity_poly.pdbx_seq_one_letter_code
_entity_poly.pdbx_strand_id
1 'polypeptide(L)' 'VGGGDSFAGGVICGLLDGKDFKAALEYGVAASALKHTIPGDFNLVSRK' A
#
# COMPACT_ATOMS: atom_id res chain seq x y z
N VAL A 1 6.87 11.78 -3.14
CA VAL A 1 6.45 11.93 -1.73
C VAL A 1 5.13 11.17 -1.52
N GLY A 2 4.80 10.72 -0.30
CA GLY A 2 3.60 9.90 -0.01
C GLY A 2 3.74 8.37 -0.16
N GLY A 3 4.94 7.88 -0.50
CA GLY A 3 5.21 6.43 -0.62
C GLY A 3 5.13 5.68 0.72
N GLY A 4 5.53 6.33 1.82
CA GLY A 4 5.44 5.77 3.18
C GLY A 4 3.99 5.60 3.65
N ASP A 5 3.15 6.60 3.44
CA ASP A 5 1.71 6.53 3.78
C ASP A 5 1.00 5.44 2.96
N SER A 6 1.40 5.30 1.70
CA SER A 6 0.92 4.25 0.80
C SER A 6 1.33 2.85 1.28
N PHE A 7 2.56 2.71 1.77
CA PHE A 7 3.06 1.46 2.36
C PHE A 7 2.28 1.11 3.63
N ALA A 8 2.22 2.04 4.58
CA ALA A 8 1.55 1.83 5.87
C ALA A 8 0.06 1.52 5.67
N GLY A 9 -0.62 2.30 4.82
CA GLY A 9 -2.02 2.06 4.45
C GLY A 9 -2.23 0.69 3.82
N GLY A 10 -1.32 0.27 2.92
CA GLY A 10 -1.35 -1.06 2.33
C GLY A 10 -1.20 -2.19 3.36
N VAL A 11 -0.22 -2.09 4.27
CA VAL A 11 0.00 -3.10 5.32
C VAL A 11 -1.20 -3.22 6.25
N ILE A 12 -1.69 -2.10 6.78
CA ILE A 12 -2.88 -2.07 7.66
C ILE A 12 -4.06 -2.74 6.98
N CYS A 13 -4.29 -2.39 5.72
CA CYS A 13 -5.41 -2.91 4.96
C CYS A 13 -5.25 -4.41 4.65
N GLY A 14 -4.02 -4.93 4.47
CA GLY A 14 -3.77 -6.37 4.37
C GLY A 14 -4.00 -7.14 5.68
N LEU A 15 -3.65 -6.55 6.82
CA LEU A 15 -3.90 -7.15 8.14
C LEU A 15 -5.40 -7.18 8.47
N LEU A 16 -6.15 -6.13 8.11
CA LEU A 16 -7.61 -6.09 8.28
C LEU A 16 -8.33 -7.15 7.42
N ASP A 17 -7.76 -7.56 6.30
CA ASP A 17 -8.26 -8.66 5.47
C ASP A 17 -7.91 -10.05 6.03
N GLY A 18 -7.29 -10.13 7.23
CA GLY A 18 -6.88 -11.39 7.85
C GLY A 18 -5.69 -12.07 7.18
N LYS A 19 -4.92 -11.34 6.35
CA LYS A 19 -3.71 -11.90 5.74
C LYS A 19 -2.61 -12.06 6.77
N ASP A 20 -1.72 -13.02 6.52
CA ASP A 20 -0.51 -13.14 7.30
C ASP A 20 0.41 -11.92 7.12
N PHE A 21 1.37 -11.77 8.02
CA PHE A 21 2.29 -10.62 8.00
C PHE A 21 3.05 -10.50 6.69
N LYS A 22 3.43 -11.62 6.06
CA LYS A 22 4.19 -11.63 4.82
C LYS A 22 3.35 -11.07 3.67
N ALA A 23 2.13 -11.56 3.49
CA ALA A 23 1.25 -11.10 2.42
C ALA A 23 0.76 -9.66 2.65
N ALA A 24 0.56 -9.24 3.90
CA ALA A 24 0.27 -7.84 4.22
C ALA A 24 1.45 -6.92 3.88
N LEU A 25 2.69 -7.36 4.18
CA LEU A 25 3.91 -6.63 3.87
C LEU A 25 4.11 -6.50 2.35
N GLU A 26 3.97 -7.60 1.61
CA GLU A 26 4.08 -7.62 0.15
C GLU A 26 3.05 -6.68 -0.49
N TYR A 27 1.81 -6.67 0.03
CA TYR A 27 0.78 -5.75 -0.42
C TYR A 27 1.14 -4.28 -0.16
N GLY A 28 1.66 -3.96 1.03
CA GLY A 28 2.15 -2.62 1.36
C GLY A 28 3.27 -2.14 0.44
N VAL A 29 4.25 -3.01 0.15
CA VAL A 29 5.35 -2.70 -0.78
C VAL A 29 4.80 -2.42 -2.18
N ALA A 30 3.88 -3.24 -2.68
CA ALA A 30 3.24 -3.03 -3.98
C ALA A 30 2.48 -1.69 -4.03
N ALA A 31 1.72 -1.36 -2.98
CA ALA A 31 1.01 -0.07 -2.90
C ALA A 31 1.98 1.14 -2.93
N SER A 32 3.12 1.03 -2.24
CA SER A 32 4.16 2.06 -2.25
C SER A 32 4.87 2.20 -3.60
N ALA A 33 5.16 1.08 -4.27
CA ALA A 33 5.75 1.07 -5.60
C ALA A 33 4.82 1.77 -6.62
N LEU A 34 3.53 1.45 -6.58
CA LEU A 34 2.54 2.09 -7.44
C LEU A 34 2.41 3.59 -7.16
N LYS A 35 2.47 4.01 -5.89
CA LYS A 35 2.43 5.44 -5.54
C LYS A 35 3.53 6.26 -6.19
N HIS A 36 4.72 5.69 -6.40
CA HIS A 36 5.83 6.42 -7.06
C HIS A 36 5.56 6.72 -8.53
N THR A 37 4.56 6.06 -9.14
CA THR A 37 4.12 6.33 -10.53
C THR A 37 3.09 7.45 -10.64
N ILE A 38 2.56 7.94 -9.50
CA ILE A 38 1.49 8.94 -9.43
C ILE A 38 2.05 10.27 -8.91
N PRO A 39 2.00 11.37 -9.69
CA PRO A 39 2.37 12.70 -9.22
C PRO A 39 1.51 13.17 -8.03
N GLY A 40 2.12 13.92 -7.10
CA GLY A 40 1.48 14.34 -5.85
C GLY A 40 1.69 13.35 -4.70
N ASP A 41 0.97 13.53 -3.60
CA ASP A 41 1.20 12.79 -2.35
C ASP A 41 0.21 11.64 -2.11
N PHE A 42 -0.96 11.67 -2.73
CA PHE A 42 -1.98 10.64 -2.54
C PHE A 42 -1.79 9.42 -3.43
N ASN A 43 -2.07 8.24 -2.87
CA ASN A 43 -2.21 7.01 -3.64
C ASN A 43 -3.64 6.91 -4.17
N LEU A 44 -3.81 6.91 -5.49
CA LEU A 44 -5.11 6.83 -6.15
C LEU A 44 -5.43 5.43 -6.67
N VAL A 45 -4.65 4.42 -6.28
CA VAL A 45 -4.89 3.02 -6.65
C VAL A 45 -5.99 2.43 -5.77
N SER A 46 -6.95 1.77 -6.40
CA SER A 46 -8.00 1.01 -5.72
C SER A 46 -7.83 -0.49 -5.87
N ARG A 47 -8.36 -1.24 -4.90
CA ARG A 47 -8.53 -2.70 -4.97
C ARG A 47 -9.71 -3.02 -5.90
N LYS A 48 -9.62 -4.12 -6.64
CA LYS A 48 -10.77 -4.70 -7.34
C LYS A 48 -11.46 -5.73 -6.46
#